data_AF-A0A810NUX3-F1
#
_entry.id   AF-A0A810NUX3-F1
#
_cell.length_a   1.000
_cell.length_b   1.000
_cell.length_c   1.000
_cell.angle_alpha   90.00
_cell.angle_beta   90.00
_cell.angle_gamma   90.00
#
_symmetry.space_group_name_H-M   'P 1'
#
loop_
_entity.id
_entity.type
_entity.pdbx_description
1 polymer ?
#
loop_
_entity_poly.entity_id
_entity_poly.type
_entity_poly.pdbx_seq_one_letter_code
_entity_poly.pdbx_strand_id
1 'polypeptide(L)'
;MSDLGEREALEPRTLLDHATMLQLAHPDGPLPGGGRPYPDEDHFAGLSRSGQPRVARWQQVIDIVTSIYEDEPSADRACEVMADALTSLRVESRFAWLLAEAVVSFDPVWRREVGRALAYRSRERGRVAVGLALLHGVAEPCDTAPVRMLGLLGRNFGETAMGVLQHIPGAAEDLVWLAQRSDPWRHAHAVTALCSVGDPATFGWLLREGVRPGGPSVTNARAIAETVRLAEVLDGDDISEDLVEHAGWLLVTMTLRGAGKAELRRYTDAPGALAGFAAAADMMSATFDRYAMIVSLLADLYVGQAATLGWPSRELGRVRAVLERLLDEPAWAAVLDIAGRSTDSEICHRARWAALVRTTCGQLPLTESPMDDEHSRIAIRVSVPDPGLGGVVETSIFVDGRPIVAEAFTAGPAEQPEYLLGPDHRLRADAEAHEVRLAEADCTEGCCGALYVTIERCGDEVIWRDWRNPDQSGLALPAVRFRAAEYDAEITRAETDHSWEWPARAVARLLRARLREDPDVLGRWDCHAGWLEARPNDQGRVHVSYSYPRRPASAEDVWVQFVADIELPAGDPETVIDEIVRLLADDDPRRRQRFAGGSAGAAQALGFAWAA
;
A
#
# COMPACT_ATOMS: atom_id res chain seq x y z
N MET A 1 18.07 -4.67 47.64
CA MET A 1 16.77 -5.05 47.06
C MET A 1 15.77 -5.03 48.20
N SER A 2 15.10 -3.90 48.40
CA SER A 2 14.23 -3.67 49.54
C SER A 2 12.80 -4.15 49.27
N ASP A 3 12.17 -4.69 50.31
CA ASP A 3 10.76 -5.11 50.53
C ASP A 3 9.62 -4.30 49.87
N LEU A 4 9.93 -3.20 49.18
CA LEU A 4 8.99 -2.43 48.35
C LEU A 4 8.74 -3.09 46.99
N GLY A 5 9.69 -3.86 46.45
CA GLY A 5 9.53 -4.53 45.15
C GLY A 5 8.62 -5.77 45.18
N GLU A 6 8.48 -6.43 46.33
CA GLU A 6 7.65 -7.65 46.47
C GLU A 6 6.18 -7.33 46.81
N ARG A 7 5.89 -6.16 47.39
CA ARG A 7 4.51 -5.73 47.68
C ARG A 7 3.75 -5.19 46.47
N GLU A 8 4.45 -4.73 45.43
CA GLU A 8 3.83 -4.30 44.17
C GLU A 8 3.38 -5.47 43.26
N ALA A 9 3.75 -6.70 43.62
CA ALA A 9 3.43 -7.93 42.90
C ALA A 9 2.11 -8.60 43.36
N LEU A 10 1.36 -8.00 44.29
CA LEU A 10 0.25 -8.67 45.01
C LEU A 10 -1.16 -8.09 44.80
N GLU A 11 -1.34 -7.03 43.99
CA GLU A 11 -2.67 -6.70 43.46
C GLU A 11 -2.75 -7.10 41.99
N PRO A 12 -3.75 -7.91 41.58
CA PRO A 12 -3.80 -8.29 40.20
C PRO A 12 -4.26 -7.07 39.37
N ARG A 13 -3.43 -6.68 38.39
CA ARG A 13 -3.53 -5.39 37.71
C ARG A 13 -4.56 -5.44 36.58
N THR A 14 -5.35 -4.37 36.41
CA THR A 14 -6.25 -4.24 35.25
C THR A 14 -5.43 -3.99 33.98
N LEU A 15 -6.04 -4.17 32.81
CA LEU A 15 -5.41 -3.80 31.54
C LEU A 15 -5.16 -2.29 31.44
N LEU A 16 -6.01 -1.47 32.07
CA LEU A 16 -5.85 -0.03 32.12
C LEU A 16 -4.63 0.37 32.99
N ASP A 17 -4.48 -0.23 34.17
CA ASP A 17 -3.32 0.01 35.04
C ASP A 17 -2.03 -0.44 34.35
N HIS A 18 -2.08 -1.58 33.66
CA HIS A 18 -0.97 -2.11 32.87
C HIS A 18 -0.55 -1.14 31.77
N ALA A 19 -1.50 -0.62 30.97
CA ALA A 19 -1.21 0.37 29.94
C ALA A 19 -0.62 1.66 30.52
N THR A 20 -1.16 2.14 31.63
CA THR A 20 -0.70 3.35 32.32
C THR A 20 0.74 3.21 32.80
N MET A 21 1.08 2.08 33.42
CA MET A 21 2.45 1.78 33.87
C MET A 21 3.44 1.69 32.71
N LEU A 22 3.05 1.03 31.62
CA LEU A 22 3.90 0.93 30.43
C LEU A 22 4.12 2.28 29.77
N GLN A 23 3.09 3.15 29.71
CA GLN A 23 3.23 4.49 29.18
C GLN A 23 4.18 5.35 30.03
N LEU A 24 4.17 5.20 31.35
CA LEU A 24 5.12 5.89 32.23
C LEU A 24 6.57 5.43 31.99
N ALA A 25 6.77 4.14 31.68
CA ALA A 25 8.08 3.59 31.35
C ALA A 25 8.54 3.92 29.91
N HIS A 26 7.60 4.15 29.00
CA HIS A 26 7.85 4.40 27.57
C HIS A 26 7.07 5.64 27.07
N PRO A 27 7.45 6.86 27.50
CA PRO A 27 6.64 8.06 27.30
C PRO A 27 6.52 8.53 25.83
N ASP A 28 7.54 8.26 25.01
CA ASP A 28 7.74 8.93 23.71
C ASP A 28 7.60 8.02 22.49
N GLY A 29 7.17 6.76 22.67
CA GLY A 29 7.11 5.81 21.56
C GLY A 29 6.06 4.72 21.74
N PRO A 30 5.88 3.86 20.73
CA PRO A 30 4.98 2.73 20.82
C PRO A 30 5.40 1.79 21.96
N LEU A 31 4.40 1.25 22.67
CA LEU A 31 4.65 0.29 23.73
C LEU A 31 5.36 -0.97 23.16
N PRO A 32 6.43 -1.46 23.80
CA PRO A 32 7.12 -2.67 23.35
C PRO A 32 6.15 -3.85 23.20
N GLY A 33 6.19 -4.52 22.05
CA GLY A 33 5.31 -5.65 21.75
C GLY A 33 3.80 -5.32 21.77
N GLY A 34 3.42 -4.03 21.68
CA GLY A 34 2.05 -3.58 21.86
C GLY A 34 1.56 -3.72 23.31
N GLY A 35 2.47 -3.68 24.28
CA GLY A 35 2.18 -3.86 25.70
C GLY A 35 2.07 -5.32 26.14
N ARG A 36 2.59 -6.26 25.35
CA ARG A 36 2.66 -7.68 25.72
C ARG A 36 3.86 -7.96 26.66
N PRO A 37 3.77 -9.01 27.50
CA PRO A 37 2.59 -9.85 27.74
C PRO A 37 1.49 -9.08 28.48
N TYR A 38 0.22 -9.43 28.22
CA TYR A 38 -0.90 -8.82 28.94
C TYR A 38 -1.14 -9.51 30.29
N PRO A 39 -1.82 -8.85 31.25
CA PRO A 39 -2.10 -9.44 32.57
C PRO A 39 -2.84 -10.79 32.53
N ASP A 40 -3.59 -11.08 31.46
CA ASP A 40 -4.35 -12.32 31.27
C ASP A 40 -3.68 -13.34 30.33
N GLU A 41 -2.39 -13.21 30.01
CA GLU A 41 -1.75 -14.03 28.96
C GLU A 41 -1.89 -15.54 29.23
N ASP A 42 -1.67 -16.00 30.46
CA ASP A 42 -1.80 -17.42 30.83
C ASP A 42 -3.24 -17.92 30.71
N HIS A 43 -4.20 -17.10 31.16
CA HIS A 43 -5.63 -17.41 31.02
C HIS A 43 -6.03 -17.52 29.55
N PHE A 44 -5.64 -16.54 28.73
CA PHE A 44 -5.94 -16.51 27.30
C PHE A 44 -5.28 -17.67 26.53
N ALA A 45 -4.08 -18.08 26.94
CA ALA A 45 -3.39 -19.24 26.37
C ALA A 45 -4.13 -20.55 26.70
N GLY A 46 -4.74 -20.66 27.88
CA GLY A 46 -5.54 -21.80 28.32
C GLY A 46 -6.92 -21.93 27.64
N LEU A 47 -7.44 -20.87 27.02
CA LEU A 47 -8.73 -20.91 26.32
C LEU A 47 -8.66 -21.67 24.99
N SER A 48 -9.53 -22.68 24.85
CA SER A 48 -9.67 -23.52 23.65
C SER A 48 -9.87 -22.67 22.39
N ARG A 49 -9.11 -22.98 21.35
CA ARG A 49 -9.35 -22.45 20.00
C ARG A 49 -10.56 -23.16 19.40
N SER A 50 -11.66 -22.44 19.21
CA SER A 50 -12.83 -22.98 18.50
C SER A 50 -12.51 -23.21 17.02
N GLY A 51 -12.88 -24.38 16.50
CA GLY A 51 -12.79 -24.72 15.08
C GLY A 51 -13.87 -24.08 14.21
N GLN A 52 -14.78 -23.29 14.80
CA GLN A 52 -15.86 -22.64 14.07
C GLN A 52 -15.35 -21.52 13.14
N PRO A 53 -16.06 -21.28 12.02
CA PRO A 53 -15.84 -20.11 11.18
C PRO A 53 -15.85 -18.82 11.99
N ARG A 54 -15.00 -17.87 11.58
CA ARG A 54 -14.73 -16.64 12.33
C ARG A 54 -15.98 -15.76 12.55
N VAL A 55 -16.90 -15.74 11.58
CA VAL A 55 -18.18 -15.01 11.64
C VAL A 55 -19.09 -15.58 12.73
N ALA A 56 -19.22 -16.92 12.81
CA ALA A 56 -20.08 -17.59 13.78
C ALA A 56 -19.64 -17.31 15.23
N ARG A 57 -18.33 -17.20 15.46
CA ARG A 57 -17.77 -16.88 16.79
C ARG A 57 -18.15 -15.50 17.28
N TRP A 58 -18.26 -14.51 16.38
CA TRP A 58 -18.66 -13.16 16.76
C TRP A 58 -20.16 -12.99 16.88
N GLN A 59 -20.95 -13.69 16.05
CA GLN A 59 -22.40 -13.76 16.24
C GLN A 59 -22.74 -14.28 17.65
N GLN A 60 -22.03 -15.29 18.15
CA GLN A 60 -22.20 -15.78 19.51
C GLN A 60 -22.01 -14.68 20.58
N VAL A 61 -21.01 -13.80 20.41
CA VAL A 61 -20.78 -12.70 21.37
C VAL A 61 -21.93 -11.69 21.31
N ILE A 62 -22.40 -11.35 20.10
CA ILE A 62 -23.54 -10.45 19.92
C ILE A 62 -24.80 -11.05 20.58
N ASP A 63 -25.06 -12.33 20.36
CA ASP A 63 -26.24 -13.02 20.91
C ASP A 63 -26.20 -13.03 22.45
N ILE A 64 -25.02 -13.29 23.04
CA ILE A 64 -24.83 -13.24 24.50
C ILE A 64 -25.08 -11.83 25.02
N VAL A 65 -24.46 -10.81 24.41
CA VAL A 65 -24.60 -9.42 24.85
C VAL A 65 -26.06 -8.96 24.74
N THR A 66 -26.75 -9.36 23.67
CA THR A 66 -28.16 -9.05 23.44
C THR A 66 -29.08 -9.72 24.45
N SER A 67 -28.91 -11.03 24.68
CA SER A 67 -29.70 -11.76 25.68
C SER A 67 -29.53 -11.16 27.07
N ILE A 68 -28.30 -10.82 27.47
CA ILE A 68 -28.05 -10.22 28.79
C ILE A 68 -28.70 -8.83 28.88
N TYR A 69 -28.66 -8.03 27.81
CA TYR A 69 -29.33 -6.73 27.79
C TYR A 69 -30.86 -6.86 27.92
N GLU A 70 -31.47 -7.85 27.27
CA GLU A 70 -32.91 -8.11 27.34
C GLU A 70 -33.36 -8.63 28.71
N ASP A 71 -32.55 -9.49 29.32
CA ASP A 71 -32.88 -10.17 30.59
C ASP A 71 -32.50 -9.34 31.83
N GLU A 72 -31.47 -8.50 31.75
CA GLU A 72 -30.88 -7.79 32.90
C GLU A 72 -30.81 -6.27 32.67
N PRO A 73 -31.90 -5.52 32.95
CA PRO A 73 -31.94 -4.07 32.80
C PRO A 73 -31.07 -3.32 33.83
N SER A 74 -30.65 -3.98 34.91
CA SER A 74 -29.75 -3.41 35.91
C SER A 74 -28.29 -3.54 35.46
N ALA A 75 -27.61 -2.42 35.20
CA ALA A 75 -26.23 -2.43 34.73
C ALA A 75 -25.26 -3.21 35.65
N ASP A 76 -25.37 -3.04 36.98
CA ASP A 76 -24.52 -3.77 37.93
C ASP A 76 -24.66 -5.29 37.80
N ARG A 77 -25.89 -5.78 37.62
CA ARG A 77 -26.17 -7.21 37.49
C ARG A 77 -25.75 -7.74 36.12
N ALA A 78 -26.03 -6.96 35.07
CA ALA A 78 -25.56 -7.24 33.73
C ALA A 78 -24.03 -7.33 33.66
N CYS A 79 -23.29 -6.48 34.39
CA CYS A 79 -21.83 -6.56 34.47
C CYS A 79 -21.34 -7.91 35.01
N GLU A 80 -21.93 -8.39 36.11
CA GLU A 80 -21.56 -9.68 36.72
C GLU A 80 -21.85 -10.84 35.77
N VAL A 81 -23.06 -10.87 35.19
CA VAL A 81 -23.47 -11.94 34.27
C VAL A 81 -22.63 -11.92 33.00
N MET A 82 -22.34 -10.73 32.46
CA MET A 82 -21.47 -10.55 31.29
C MET A 82 -20.03 -10.99 31.58
N ALA A 83 -19.50 -10.62 32.75
CA ALA A 83 -18.16 -11.03 33.17
C ALA A 83 -18.04 -12.57 33.22
N ASP A 84 -19.00 -13.25 33.83
CA ASP A 84 -19.02 -14.70 33.91
C ASP A 84 -19.14 -15.36 32.52
N ALA A 85 -20.07 -14.87 31.68
CA ALA A 85 -20.27 -15.38 30.33
C ALA A 85 -19.02 -15.25 29.46
N LEU A 86 -18.30 -14.13 29.57
CA LEU A 86 -17.10 -13.86 28.77
C LEU A 86 -15.84 -14.57 29.28
N THR A 87 -15.80 -15.02 30.54
CA THR A 87 -14.62 -15.66 31.15
C THR A 87 -14.14 -16.88 30.35
N SER A 88 -15.08 -17.71 29.90
CA SER A 88 -14.76 -18.95 29.16
C SER A 88 -14.68 -18.74 27.65
N LEU A 89 -14.86 -17.51 27.16
CA LEU A 89 -14.93 -17.20 25.74
C LEU A 89 -13.66 -16.53 25.25
N ARG A 90 -13.08 -17.11 24.20
CA ARG A 90 -11.95 -16.53 23.51
C ARG A 90 -12.41 -15.43 22.54
N VAL A 91 -12.69 -14.24 23.09
CA VAL A 91 -13.09 -13.07 22.29
C VAL A 91 -11.87 -12.47 21.59
N GLU A 92 -11.96 -12.36 20.26
CA GLU A 92 -10.96 -11.67 19.45
C GLU A 92 -11.41 -10.22 19.20
N SER A 93 -10.65 -9.25 19.71
CA SER A 93 -11.02 -7.84 19.76
C SER A 93 -11.18 -7.15 18.40
N ARG A 94 -10.58 -7.71 17.35
CA ARG A 94 -10.57 -7.22 15.95
C ARG A 94 -11.95 -7.11 15.25
N PHE A 95 -13.06 -7.34 15.96
CA PHE A 95 -14.41 -7.10 15.44
C PHE A 95 -15.32 -6.36 16.43
N ALA A 96 -14.73 -5.64 17.39
CA ALA A 96 -15.52 -4.82 18.31
C ALA A 96 -16.42 -3.80 17.57
N TRP A 97 -16.09 -3.41 16.33
CA TRP A 97 -16.97 -2.58 15.49
C TRP A 97 -18.30 -3.26 15.15
N LEU A 98 -18.32 -4.57 14.83
CA LEU A 98 -19.57 -5.31 14.56
C LEU A 98 -20.50 -5.32 15.77
N LEU A 99 -19.91 -5.43 16.97
CA LEU A 99 -20.69 -5.33 18.20
C LEU A 99 -21.20 -3.92 18.44
N ALA A 100 -20.35 -2.91 18.24
CA ALA A 100 -20.73 -1.52 18.40
C ALA A 100 -21.93 -1.14 17.51
N GLU A 101 -21.97 -1.67 16.29
CA GLU A 101 -23.14 -1.55 15.40
C GLU A 101 -24.35 -2.31 15.92
N ALA A 102 -24.18 -3.57 16.34
CA ALA A 102 -25.28 -4.41 16.83
C ALA A 102 -25.96 -3.86 18.09
N VAL A 103 -25.19 -3.20 18.97
CA VAL A 103 -25.68 -2.66 20.25
C VAL A 103 -26.08 -1.18 20.16
N VAL A 104 -26.10 -0.59 18.95
CA VAL A 104 -26.36 0.85 18.78
C VAL A 104 -27.71 1.28 19.35
N SER A 105 -28.71 0.38 19.29
CA SER A 105 -30.09 0.60 19.76
C SER A 105 -30.28 0.38 21.25
N PHE A 106 -29.27 -0.13 21.97
CA PHE A 106 -29.40 -0.41 23.40
C PHE A 106 -29.39 0.91 24.19
N ASP A 107 -29.95 0.88 25.40
CA ASP A 107 -30.02 2.05 26.26
C ASP A 107 -28.63 2.69 26.49
N PRO A 108 -28.43 3.98 26.16
CA PRO A 108 -27.13 4.64 26.26
C PRO A 108 -26.56 4.74 27.69
N VAL A 109 -27.41 4.74 28.72
CA VAL A 109 -26.96 4.76 30.12
C VAL A 109 -26.42 3.39 30.49
N TRP A 110 -27.18 2.34 30.19
CA TRP A 110 -26.77 0.95 30.41
C TRP A 110 -25.45 0.65 29.70
N ARG A 111 -25.34 1.02 28.42
CA ARG A 111 -24.11 0.81 27.63
C ARG A 111 -22.89 1.50 28.25
N ARG A 112 -23.05 2.72 28.77
CA ARG A 112 -21.96 3.43 29.45
C ARG A 112 -21.56 2.75 30.74
N GLU A 113 -22.52 2.43 31.60
CA GLU A 113 -22.24 1.83 32.91
C GLU A 113 -21.56 0.46 32.77
N VAL A 114 -22.14 -0.42 31.94
CA VAL A 114 -21.57 -1.74 31.66
C VAL A 114 -20.24 -1.63 30.91
N GLY A 115 -20.17 -0.74 29.92
CA GLY A 115 -18.96 -0.47 29.15
C GLY A 115 -17.79 -0.04 30.03
N ARG A 116 -17.98 0.94 30.93
CA ARG A 116 -16.96 1.42 31.87
C ARG A 116 -16.51 0.32 32.83
N ALA A 117 -17.46 -0.45 33.38
CA ALA A 117 -17.14 -1.54 34.30
C ALA A 117 -16.25 -2.60 33.64
N LEU A 118 -16.59 -3.02 32.41
CA LEU A 118 -15.82 -4.01 31.67
C LEU A 118 -14.48 -3.47 31.14
N ALA A 119 -14.46 -2.25 30.59
CA ALA A 119 -13.26 -1.68 29.99
C ALA A 119 -12.21 -1.28 31.03
N TYR A 120 -12.62 -0.65 32.13
CA TYR A 120 -11.67 0.00 33.05
C TYR A 120 -11.28 -0.87 34.25
N ARG A 121 -12.11 -1.88 34.61
CA ARG A 121 -11.88 -2.70 35.82
C ARG A 121 -11.47 -4.14 35.51
N SER A 122 -11.44 -4.53 34.23
CA SER A 122 -11.11 -5.90 33.84
C SER A 122 -9.61 -6.12 33.60
N ARG A 123 -9.19 -7.38 33.81
CA ARG A 123 -7.87 -7.90 33.45
C ARG A 123 -7.89 -8.70 32.15
N GLU A 124 -9.07 -9.18 31.78
CA GLU A 124 -9.28 -10.04 30.62
C GLU A 124 -9.50 -9.22 29.35
N ARG A 125 -8.72 -9.50 28.32
CA ARG A 125 -8.75 -8.80 27.03
C ARG A 125 -10.11 -8.87 26.33
N GLY A 126 -10.84 -9.97 26.51
CA GLY A 126 -12.16 -10.15 25.91
C GLY A 126 -13.21 -9.21 26.51
N ARG A 127 -13.23 -9.09 27.84
CA ARG A 127 -14.12 -8.16 28.55
C ARG A 127 -13.81 -6.71 28.21
N VAL A 128 -12.53 -6.33 28.16
CA VAL A 128 -12.13 -4.96 27.78
C VAL A 128 -12.56 -4.63 26.35
N ALA A 129 -12.42 -5.57 25.42
CA ALA A 129 -12.86 -5.37 24.03
C ALA A 129 -14.38 -5.15 23.93
N VAL A 130 -15.19 -5.94 24.65
CA VAL A 130 -16.65 -5.75 24.73
C VAL A 130 -16.98 -4.41 25.38
N GLY A 131 -16.29 -4.05 26.48
CA GLY A 131 -16.49 -2.77 27.16
C GLY A 131 -16.25 -1.56 26.26
N LEU A 132 -15.15 -1.56 25.50
CA LEU A 132 -14.85 -0.51 24.52
C LEU A 132 -15.92 -0.46 23.40
N ALA A 133 -16.40 -1.61 22.92
CA ALA A 133 -17.47 -1.64 21.93
C ALA A 133 -18.80 -1.06 22.46
N LEU A 134 -19.15 -1.34 23.71
CA LEU A 134 -20.36 -0.78 24.34
C LEU A 134 -20.26 0.74 24.48
N LEU A 135 -19.07 1.28 24.78
CA LEU A 135 -18.82 2.73 24.90
C LEU A 135 -18.89 3.50 23.58
N HIS A 136 -18.84 2.81 22.43
CA HIS A 136 -18.81 3.44 21.11
C HIS A 136 -20.05 4.34 20.86
N GLY A 137 -19.83 5.64 20.60
CA GLY A 137 -20.91 6.60 20.35
C GLY A 137 -21.71 7.05 21.58
N VAL A 138 -21.41 6.51 22.77
CA VAL A 138 -22.07 6.91 24.04
C VAL A 138 -21.09 7.39 25.10
N ALA A 139 -19.78 7.29 24.88
CA ALA A 139 -18.75 7.76 25.81
C ALA A 139 -18.81 9.28 26.05
N GLU A 140 -18.36 9.71 27.23
CA GLU A 140 -18.36 11.11 27.66
C GLU A 140 -16.92 11.65 27.80
N PRO A 141 -16.70 12.97 27.93
CA PRO A 141 -15.35 13.53 28.09
C PRO A 141 -14.52 12.97 29.26
N CYS A 142 -15.16 12.40 30.29
CA CYS A 142 -14.44 11.72 31.39
C CYS A 142 -13.84 10.36 30.98
N ASP A 143 -14.31 9.76 29.87
CA ASP A 143 -13.83 8.50 29.32
C ASP A 143 -12.57 8.67 28.47
N THR A 144 -12.24 9.90 28.04
CA THR A 144 -11.13 10.19 27.13
C THR A 144 -9.79 9.63 27.61
N ALA A 145 -9.39 9.94 28.85
CA ALA A 145 -8.09 9.51 29.36
C ALA A 145 -7.97 7.96 29.51
N PRO A 146 -8.95 7.26 30.12
CA PRO A 146 -8.95 5.80 30.17
C PRO A 146 -8.92 5.13 28.79
N VAL A 147 -9.77 5.59 27.86
CA VAL A 147 -9.85 5.02 26.51
C VAL A 147 -8.55 5.27 25.75
N ARG A 148 -7.96 6.46 25.87
CA ARG A 148 -6.65 6.78 25.30
C ARG A 148 -5.55 5.84 25.79
N MET A 149 -5.50 5.53 27.10
CA MET A 149 -4.50 4.59 27.62
C MET A 149 -4.70 3.18 27.06
N LEU A 150 -5.94 2.69 27.03
CA LEU A 150 -6.25 1.38 26.44
C LEU A 150 -5.92 1.32 24.94
N GLY A 151 -6.02 2.45 24.24
CA GLY A 151 -5.69 2.57 22.81
C GLY A 151 -4.21 2.36 22.46
N LEU A 152 -3.30 2.48 23.44
CA LEU A 152 -1.87 2.20 23.25
C LEU A 152 -1.55 0.70 23.15
N LEU A 153 -2.40 -0.13 23.75
CA LEU A 153 -2.24 -1.57 23.72
C LEU A 153 -2.38 -2.06 22.27
N GLY A 154 -1.83 -3.24 22.00
CA GLY A 154 -1.66 -3.77 20.65
C GLY A 154 -2.94 -3.76 19.82
N ARG A 155 -2.81 -3.94 18.50
CA ARG A 155 -3.84 -3.74 17.44
C ARG A 155 -5.29 -4.05 17.83
N ASN A 156 -5.49 -5.09 18.62
CA ASN A 156 -6.76 -5.52 19.19
C ASN A 156 -7.56 -4.44 19.94
N PHE A 157 -6.92 -3.49 20.63
CA PHE A 157 -7.61 -2.47 21.42
C PHE A 157 -7.59 -1.09 20.76
N GLY A 158 -6.47 -0.76 20.12
CA GLY A 158 -6.25 0.57 19.51
C GLY A 158 -7.36 1.01 18.56
N GLU A 159 -7.75 0.15 17.63
CA GLU A 159 -8.79 0.49 16.63
C GLU A 159 -10.14 0.82 17.28
N THR A 160 -10.58 0.00 18.25
CA THR A 160 -11.84 0.25 18.97
C THR A 160 -11.75 1.48 19.86
N ALA A 161 -10.63 1.68 20.56
CA ALA A 161 -10.42 2.86 21.40
C ALA A 161 -10.46 4.15 20.56
N MET A 162 -9.84 4.15 19.38
CA MET A 162 -9.91 5.28 18.45
C MET A 162 -11.34 5.53 17.95
N GLY A 163 -12.10 4.48 17.65
CA GLY A 163 -13.52 4.59 17.30
C GLY A 163 -14.40 5.12 18.45
N VAL A 164 -14.04 4.86 19.72
CA VAL A 164 -14.70 5.49 20.87
C VAL A 164 -14.32 6.98 20.95
N LEU A 165 -13.02 7.30 20.90
CA LEU A 165 -12.51 8.67 20.98
C LEU A 165 -13.07 9.57 19.87
N GLN A 166 -13.28 9.06 18.66
CA GLN A 166 -13.82 9.86 17.55
C GLN A 166 -15.20 10.46 17.86
N HIS A 167 -15.96 9.86 18.78
CA HIS A 167 -17.29 10.32 19.16
C HIS A 167 -17.31 11.19 20.42
N ILE A 168 -16.17 11.35 21.11
CA ILE A 168 -16.07 12.16 22.32
C ILE A 168 -15.70 13.60 21.91
N PRO A 169 -16.53 14.62 22.21
CA PRO A 169 -16.21 16.01 21.93
C PRO A 169 -14.89 16.44 22.59
N GLY A 170 -13.99 17.04 21.81
CA GLY A 170 -12.70 17.53 22.28
C GLY A 170 -11.58 16.48 22.35
N ALA A 171 -11.81 15.23 21.96
CA ALA A 171 -10.80 14.17 21.99
C ALA A 171 -9.85 14.14 20.76
N ALA A 172 -9.89 15.16 19.90
CA ALA A 172 -9.07 15.20 18.69
C ALA A 172 -7.56 15.23 19.01
N GLU A 173 -7.15 15.99 20.02
CA GLU A 173 -5.76 16.00 20.50
C GLU A 173 -5.33 14.65 21.08
N ASP A 174 -6.25 13.90 21.69
CA ASP A 174 -5.99 12.55 22.21
C ASP A 174 -5.75 11.54 21.08
N LEU A 175 -6.45 11.69 19.95
CA LEU A 175 -6.20 10.91 18.74
C LEU A 175 -4.83 11.24 18.13
N VAL A 176 -4.44 12.52 18.07
CA VAL A 176 -3.08 12.93 17.66
C VAL A 176 -2.03 12.32 18.58
N TRP A 177 -2.26 12.39 19.90
CA TRP A 177 -1.36 11.84 20.90
C TRP A 177 -1.16 10.33 20.73
N LEU A 178 -2.24 9.59 20.43
CA LEU A 178 -2.20 8.16 20.14
C LEU A 178 -1.45 7.86 18.84
N ALA A 179 -1.70 8.63 17.78
CA ALA A 179 -1.05 8.41 16.50
C ALA A 179 0.48 8.51 16.59
N GLN A 180 0.97 9.52 17.31
CA GLN A 180 2.40 9.75 17.55
C GLN A 180 3.06 8.60 18.33
N ARG A 181 2.31 7.87 19.17
CA ARG A 181 2.80 6.81 20.06
C ARG A 181 2.34 5.42 19.63
N SER A 182 1.98 5.26 18.38
CA SER A 182 1.43 4.02 17.82
C SER A 182 2.33 3.42 16.75
N ASP A 183 2.20 2.11 16.55
CA ASP A 183 2.80 1.45 15.38
C ASP A 183 2.10 1.89 14.07
N PRO A 184 2.68 1.62 12.89
CA PRO A 184 2.17 2.13 11.62
C PRO A 184 0.70 1.82 11.32
N TRP A 185 0.16 0.68 11.80
CA TRP A 185 -1.25 0.34 11.59
C TRP A 185 -2.16 1.16 12.48
N ARG A 186 -1.81 1.29 13.76
CA ARG A 186 -2.57 2.12 14.70
C ARG A 186 -2.48 3.61 14.35
N HIS A 187 -1.33 4.08 13.85
CA HIS A 187 -1.21 5.42 13.28
C HIS A 187 -2.23 5.64 12.16
N ALA A 188 -2.33 4.71 11.20
CA ALA A 188 -3.30 4.79 10.12
C ALA A 188 -4.76 4.84 10.63
N HIS A 189 -5.12 4.01 11.61
CA HIS A 189 -6.46 4.05 12.22
C HIS A 189 -6.75 5.38 12.94
N ALA A 190 -5.78 5.94 13.65
CA ALA A 190 -5.93 7.23 14.32
C ALA A 190 -6.15 8.36 13.30
N VAL A 191 -5.43 8.33 12.19
CA VAL A 191 -5.59 9.28 11.07
C VAL A 191 -6.98 9.15 10.45
N THR A 192 -7.49 7.93 10.22
CA THR A 192 -8.86 7.72 9.74
C THR A 192 -9.90 8.32 10.69
N ALA A 193 -9.71 8.14 12.01
CA ALA A 193 -10.58 8.73 13.02
C ALA A 193 -10.51 10.26 13.02
N LEU A 194 -9.30 10.84 12.92
CA LEU A 194 -9.09 12.29 12.83
C LEU A 194 -9.77 12.90 11.59
N CYS A 195 -9.65 12.26 10.43
CA CYS A 195 -10.36 12.69 9.22
C CYS A 195 -11.89 12.64 9.41
N SER A 196 -12.39 11.65 10.14
CA SER A 196 -13.82 11.52 10.44
C SER A 196 -14.32 12.58 11.42
N VAL A 197 -13.49 12.98 12.39
CA VAL A 197 -13.79 14.08 13.33
C VAL A 197 -13.76 15.43 12.62
N GLY A 198 -12.78 15.64 11.74
CA GLY A 198 -12.66 16.87 10.94
C GLY A 198 -12.39 18.14 11.76
N ASP A 199 -11.71 18.02 12.91
CA ASP A 199 -11.38 19.16 13.77
C ASP A 199 -10.26 20.03 13.13
N PRO A 200 -10.52 21.31 12.80
CA PRO A 200 -9.53 22.20 12.20
C PRO A 200 -8.23 22.34 13.01
N ALA A 201 -8.26 22.16 14.33
CA ALA A 201 -7.08 22.21 15.17
C ALA A 201 -6.05 21.12 14.81
N THR A 202 -6.49 20.04 14.15
CA THR A 202 -5.65 18.90 13.77
C THR A 202 -5.12 18.96 12.34
N PHE A 203 -5.62 19.88 11.51
CA PHE A 203 -5.31 19.91 10.06
C PHE A 203 -3.81 20.09 9.79
N GLY A 204 -3.14 20.96 10.54
CA GLY A 204 -1.70 21.14 10.43
C GLY A 204 -0.90 19.90 10.81
N TRP A 205 -1.40 19.07 11.75
CA TRP A 205 -0.78 17.78 12.06
C TRP A 205 -1.09 16.73 10.99
N LEU A 206 -2.33 16.68 10.48
CA LEU A 206 -2.73 15.75 9.42
C LEU A 206 -1.92 15.94 8.14
N LEU A 207 -1.67 17.19 7.74
CA LEU A 207 -0.84 17.50 6.58
C LEU A 207 0.61 17.03 6.77
N ARG A 208 1.19 17.22 7.96
CA ARG A 208 2.60 16.91 8.22
C ARG A 208 2.88 15.44 8.52
N GLU A 209 2.03 14.83 9.31
CA GLU A 209 2.28 13.54 9.95
C GLU A 209 1.22 12.50 9.60
N GLY A 210 0.11 12.89 8.96
CA GLY A 210 -1.01 12.00 8.67
C GLY A 210 -0.63 10.85 7.73
N VAL A 211 0.29 11.09 6.79
CA VAL A 211 0.81 10.07 5.88
C VAL A 211 2.27 9.77 6.22
N ARG A 212 2.55 8.49 6.50
CA ARG A 212 3.91 7.93 6.52
C ARG A 212 4.16 7.11 5.24
N PRO A 213 5.14 7.49 4.39
CA PRO A 213 5.49 6.72 3.20
C PRO A 213 5.80 5.25 3.52
N GLY A 214 5.38 4.34 2.65
CA GLY A 214 5.58 2.89 2.83
C GLY A 214 4.80 2.23 3.98
N GLY A 215 4.01 3.00 4.73
CA GLY A 215 3.17 2.50 5.83
C GLY A 215 1.68 2.45 5.48
N PRO A 216 0.83 1.79 6.29
CA PRO A 216 -0.61 1.64 6.01
C PRO A 216 -1.37 2.98 5.86
N SER A 217 -0.84 4.07 6.43
CA SER A 217 -1.45 5.40 6.36
C SER A 217 -1.52 6.01 4.97
N VAL A 218 -0.78 5.47 3.98
CA VAL A 218 -0.89 5.94 2.58
C VAL A 218 -2.33 5.87 2.07
N THR A 219 -3.14 4.93 2.59
CA THR A 219 -4.56 4.79 2.22
C THR A 219 -5.46 5.92 2.71
N ASN A 220 -4.96 6.77 3.61
CA ASN A 220 -5.68 7.93 4.10
C ASN A 220 -5.36 9.22 3.34
N ALA A 221 -4.46 9.18 2.34
CA ALA A 221 -3.98 10.39 1.66
C ALA A 221 -5.12 11.25 1.10
N ARG A 222 -6.08 10.63 0.40
CA ARG A 222 -7.27 11.32 -0.09
C ARG A 222 -8.15 11.85 1.04
N ALA A 223 -8.43 11.02 2.05
CA ALA A 223 -9.26 11.43 3.18
C ALA A 223 -8.67 12.65 3.90
N ILE A 224 -7.36 12.70 4.06
CA ILE A 224 -6.65 13.87 4.59
C ILE A 224 -6.85 15.08 3.68
N ALA A 225 -6.60 14.94 2.37
CA ALA A 225 -6.74 16.05 1.41
C ALA A 225 -8.15 16.64 1.39
N GLU A 226 -9.18 15.79 1.46
CA GLU A 226 -10.59 16.20 1.55
C GLU A 226 -10.89 16.89 2.90
N THR A 227 -10.43 16.31 4.01
CA THR A 227 -10.66 16.84 5.37
C THR A 227 -10.07 18.24 5.53
N VAL A 228 -8.81 18.42 5.09
CA VAL A 228 -8.10 19.70 5.20
C VAL A 228 -8.45 20.69 4.09
N ARG A 229 -9.30 20.29 3.14
CA ARG A 229 -9.68 21.08 1.95
C ARG A 229 -8.45 21.57 1.18
N LEU A 230 -7.57 20.62 0.83
CA LEU A 230 -6.23 20.89 0.30
C LEU A 230 -6.19 21.91 -0.84
N ALA A 231 -7.11 21.82 -1.80
CA ALA A 231 -7.19 22.76 -2.92
C ALA A 231 -7.40 24.22 -2.47
N GLU A 232 -8.22 24.45 -1.45
CA GLU A 232 -8.47 25.80 -0.92
C GLU A 232 -7.31 26.30 -0.06
N VAL A 233 -6.66 25.39 0.67
CA VAL A 233 -5.44 25.72 1.42
C VAL A 233 -4.32 26.18 0.48
N LEU A 234 -4.20 25.55 -0.70
CA LEU A 234 -3.22 25.91 -1.73
C LEU A 234 -3.61 27.15 -2.55
N ASP A 235 -4.85 27.62 -2.46
CA ASP A 235 -5.34 28.86 -3.10
C ASP A 235 -5.33 30.06 -2.13
N GLY A 236 -4.96 29.84 -0.85
CA GLY A 236 -4.95 30.86 0.18
C GLY A 236 -3.80 31.87 0.06
N ASP A 237 -3.98 33.05 0.64
CA ASP A 237 -2.96 34.12 0.62
C ASP A 237 -1.79 33.88 1.60
N ASP A 238 -1.95 33.00 2.60
CA ASP A 238 -0.98 32.75 3.68
C ASP A 238 -0.44 31.31 3.62
N ILE A 239 0.26 31.00 2.53
CA ILE A 239 0.89 29.70 2.30
C ILE A 239 2.36 29.78 2.74
N SER A 240 2.82 28.77 3.48
CA SER A 240 4.23 28.61 3.85
C SER A 240 4.92 27.57 2.98
N GLU A 241 6.24 27.68 2.84
CA GLU A 241 7.07 26.70 2.14
C GLU A 241 6.85 25.26 2.65
N ASP A 242 6.82 25.08 3.97
CA ASP A 242 6.53 23.78 4.60
C ASP A 242 5.17 23.24 4.15
N LEU A 243 4.15 24.08 4.09
CA LEU A 243 2.81 23.65 3.67
C LEU A 243 2.81 23.13 2.23
N VAL A 244 3.49 23.84 1.31
CA VAL A 244 3.60 23.44 -0.10
C VAL A 244 4.30 22.08 -0.22
N GLU A 245 5.36 21.87 0.54
CA GLU A 245 6.08 20.59 0.56
C GLU A 245 5.18 19.44 1.03
N HIS A 246 4.48 19.58 2.15
CA HIS A 246 3.60 18.54 2.66
C HIS A 246 2.41 18.28 1.72
N ALA A 247 1.87 19.33 1.10
CA ALA A 247 0.85 19.21 0.07
C ALA A 247 1.34 18.42 -1.15
N GLY A 248 2.57 18.70 -1.62
CA GLY A 248 3.20 17.98 -2.72
C GLY A 248 3.37 16.48 -2.41
N TRP A 249 3.85 16.13 -1.21
CA TRP A 249 3.99 14.73 -0.80
C TRP A 249 2.65 14.02 -0.65
N LEU A 250 1.61 14.73 -0.19
CA LEU A 250 0.26 14.19 -0.13
C LEU A 250 -0.29 13.90 -1.53
N LEU A 251 -0.08 14.82 -2.48
CA LEU A 251 -0.44 14.64 -3.89
C LEU A 251 0.32 13.46 -4.51
N VAL A 252 1.64 13.37 -4.31
CA VAL A 252 2.46 12.24 -4.77
C VAL A 252 1.94 10.93 -4.20
N THR A 253 1.61 10.89 -2.90
CA THR A 253 1.08 9.68 -2.26
C THR A 253 -0.20 9.20 -2.95
N MET A 254 -1.11 10.11 -3.32
CA MET A 254 -2.35 9.74 -4.03
C MET A 254 -2.11 9.21 -5.45
N THR A 255 -0.94 9.48 -6.07
CA THR A 255 -0.55 8.89 -7.35
C THR A 255 -0.14 7.41 -7.21
N LEU A 256 0.39 7.03 -6.04
CA LEU A 256 0.92 5.69 -5.79
C LEU A 256 -0.22 4.65 -5.78
N ARG A 257 -0.06 3.57 -6.54
CA ARG A 257 -1.06 2.49 -6.60
C ARG A 257 -1.24 1.76 -5.26
N GLY A 258 -0.17 1.66 -4.47
CA GLY A 258 -0.21 1.14 -3.09
C GLY A 258 -0.97 2.01 -2.07
N ALA A 259 -1.34 3.25 -2.42
CA ALA A 259 -2.16 4.13 -1.58
C ALA A 259 -3.66 3.85 -1.68
N GLY A 260 -4.11 2.90 -2.49
CA GLY A 260 -5.53 2.57 -2.66
C GLY A 260 -5.97 2.56 -4.11
N LYS A 261 -7.29 2.47 -4.35
CA LYS A 261 -7.84 2.32 -5.70
C LYS A 261 -7.91 3.68 -6.40
N ALA A 262 -6.79 4.10 -6.98
CA ALA A 262 -6.65 5.35 -7.73
C ALA A 262 -7.15 6.58 -6.95
N GLU A 263 -6.58 6.80 -5.76
CA GLU A 263 -7.05 7.83 -4.82
C GLU A 263 -7.09 9.23 -5.43
N LEU A 264 -6.10 9.58 -6.27
CA LEU A 264 -6.09 10.89 -6.93
C LEU A 264 -7.29 11.08 -7.88
N ARG A 265 -7.71 10.04 -8.62
CA ARG A 265 -8.90 10.11 -9.49
C ARG A 265 -10.20 10.25 -8.71
N ARG A 266 -10.23 9.78 -7.46
CA ARG A 266 -11.40 9.85 -6.58
C ARG A 266 -11.48 11.15 -5.81
N TYR A 267 -10.39 11.92 -5.78
CA TYR A 267 -10.36 13.25 -5.18
C TYR A 267 -10.91 14.28 -6.18
N THR A 268 -12.14 14.73 -5.95
CA THR A 268 -12.86 15.62 -6.87
C THR A 268 -12.10 16.92 -7.19
N ASP A 269 -11.41 17.49 -6.21
CA ASP A 269 -10.68 18.75 -6.36
C ASP A 269 -9.22 18.55 -6.79
N ALA A 270 -8.83 17.33 -7.22
CA ALA A 270 -7.46 17.02 -7.62
C ALA A 270 -6.88 17.97 -8.68
N PRO A 271 -7.59 18.36 -9.77
CA PRO A 271 -7.07 19.34 -10.71
C PRO A 271 -6.74 20.69 -10.06
N GLY A 272 -7.63 21.18 -9.17
CA GLY A 272 -7.43 22.44 -8.45
C GLY A 272 -6.25 22.37 -7.48
N ALA A 273 -6.12 21.27 -6.72
CA ALA A 273 -4.99 21.07 -5.81
C ALA A 273 -3.65 20.96 -6.57
N LEU A 274 -3.61 20.26 -7.71
CA LEU A 274 -2.40 20.17 -8.54
C LEU A 274 -2.02 21.52 -9.17
N ALA A 275 -3.01 22.30 -9.61
CA ALA A 275 -2.80 23.64 -10.14
C ALA A 275 -2.31 24.62 -9.06
N GLY A 276 -2.93 24.59 -7.87
CA GLY A 276 -2.52 25.38 -6.71
C GLY A 276 -1.11 25.02 -6.24
N PHE A 277 -0.78 23.73 -6.15
CA PHE A 277 0.58 23.27 -5.86
C PHE A 277 1.59 23.79 -6.89
N ALA A 278 1.29 23.66 -8.19
CA ALA A 278 2.19 24.15 -9.22
C ALA A 278 2.39 25.68 -9.17
N ALA A 279 1.35 26.44 -8.80
CA ALA A 279 1.42 27.88 -8.63
C ALA A 279 2.27 28.30 -7.42
N ALA A 280 2.24 27.52 -6.33
CA ALA A 280 2.99 27.80 -5.10
C ALA A 280 4.39 27.15 -5.06
N ALA A 281 4.73 26.30 -6.03
CA ALA A 281 5.96 25.50 -6.00
C ALA A 281 7.25 26.33 -6.05
N ASP A 282 7.21 27.54 -6.61
CA ASP A 282 8.34 28.47 -6.67
C ASP A 282 8.72 29.06 -5.30
N MET A 283 7.83 28.98 -4.31
CA MET A 283 8.11 29.37 -2.93
C MET A 283 9.07 28.41 -2.23
N MET A 284 9.19 27.17 -2.72
CA MET A 284 10.07 26.18 -2.12
C MET A 284 11.53 26.42 -2.48
N SER A 285 12.42 26.32 -1.50
CA SER A 285 13.85 26.21 -1.74
C SER A 285 14.20 24.85 -2.38
N ALA A 286 15.15 24.89 -3.31
CA ALA A 286 15.56 23.70 -4.05
C ALA A 286 16.31 22.72 -3.12
N THR A 287 15.72 21.52 -2.97
CA THR A 287 16.37 20.35 -2.37
C THR A 287 16.19 19.16 -3.31
N PHE A 288 17.03 18.14 -3.20
CA PHE A 288 16.89 16.97 -4.06
C PHE A 288 15.60 16.19 -3.80
N ASP A 289 15.13 16.12 -2.55
CA ASP A 289 13.86 15.47 -2.21
C ASP A 289 12.67 16.19 -2.85
N ARG A 290 12.64 17.52 -2.81
CA ARG A 290 11.60 18.31 -3.46
C ARG A 290 11.69 18.22 -4.99
N TYR A 291 12.91 18.12 -5.53
CA TYR A 291 13.12 17.90 -6.97
C TYR A 291 12.47 16.57 -7.37
N ALA A 292 12.77 15.50 -6.65
CA ALA A 292 12.21 14.18 -6.88
C ALA A 292 10.68 14.17 -6.72
N MET A 293 10.12 14.85 -5.72
CA MET A 293 8.68 15.02 -5.53
C MET A 293 7.99 15.63 -6.77
N ILE A 294 8.55 16.72 -7.30
CA ILE A 294 8.00 17.39 -8.50
C ILE A 294 8.14 16.48 -9.72
N VAL A 295 9.25 15.74 -9.86
CA VAL A 295 9.43 14.76 -10.94
C VAL A 295 8.43 13.61 -10.85
N SER A 296 8.12 13.10 -9.65
CA SER A 296 7.07 12.09 -9.45
C SER A 296 5.70 12.60 -9.89
N LEU A 297 5.35 13.84 -9.54
CA LEU A 297 4.10 14.46 -10.00
C LEU A 297 4.08 14.65 -11.52
N LEU A 298 5.18 15.10 -12.10
CA LEU A 298 5.30 15.24 -13.56
C LEU A 298 5.13 13.89 -14.26
N ALA A 299 5.74 12.81 -13.75
CA ALA A 299 5.57 11.48 -14.31
C ALA A 299 4.08 11.09 -14.38
N ASP A 300 3.35 11.23 -13.26
CA ASP A 300 1.92 10.89 -13.21
C ASP A 300 1.05 11.84 -14.04
N LEU A 301 1.42 13.14 -14.10
CA LEU A 301 0.79 14.13 -14.97
C LEU A 301 0.93 13.78 -16.44
N TYR A 302 1.98 13.06 -16.85
CA TYR A 302 2.21 12.65 -18.24
C TYR A 302 1.62 11.28 -18.57
N VAL A 303 1.82 10.29 -17.71
CA VAL A 303 1.57 8.86 -18.03
C VAL A 303 0.53 8.18 -17.15
N GLY A 304 0.19 8.80 -16.02
CA GLY A 304 -0.53 8.14 -14.93
C GLY A 304 -1.91 8.71 -14.66
N GLN A 305 -2.33 8.69 -13.40
CA GLN A 305 -3.69 9.05 -12.99
C GLN A 305 -3.99 10.53 -13.22
N ALA A 306 -3.06 11.40 -12.86
CA ALA A 306 -3.20 12.84 -13.00
C ALA A 306 -3.42 13.24 -14.46
N ALA A 307 -2.83 12.53 -15.43
CA ALA A 307 -3.07 12.75 -16.86
C ALA A 307 -4.53 12.53 -17.28
N THR A 308 -5.30 11.73 -16.53
CA THR A 308 -6.66 11.30 -16.86
C THR A 308 -7.77 12.08 -16.16
N LEU A 309 -7.40 13.06 -15.33
CA LEU A 309 -8.38 13.88 -14.59
C LEU A 309 -9.21 14.74 -15.55
N GLY A 310 -10.39 15.17 -15.09
CA GLY A 310 -11.28 16.07 -15.82
C GLY A 310 -10.77 17.51 -15.86
N TRP A 311 -9.59 17.73 -16.45
CA TRP A 311 -8.94 19.04 -16.51
C TRP A 311 -9.77 20.06 -17.31
N PRO A 312 -9.94 21.28 -16.78
CA PRO A 312 -10.34 22.43 -17.59
C PRO A 312 -9.38 22.63 -18.78
N SER A 313 -9.91 23.12 -19.90
CA SER A 313 -9.14 23.21 -21.15
C SER A 313 -7.81 23.94 -20.97
N ARG A 314 -6.71 23.32 -21.43
CA ARG A 314 -5.31 23.78 -21.36
C ARG A 314 -4.67 23.79 -19.97
N GLU A 315 -5.40 23.50 -18.90
CA GLU A 315 -4.85 23.59 -17.54
C GLU A 315 -3.76 22.53 -17.29
N LEU A 316 -3.98 21.28 -17.72
CA LEU A 316 -2.96 20.22 -17.64
C LEU A 316 -1.63 20.64 -18.29
N GLY A 317 -1.69 21.21 -19.50
CA GLY A 317 -0.50 21.70 -20.19
C GLY A 317 0.19 22.85 -19.44
N ARG A 318 -0.58 23.73 -18.80
CA ARG A 318 -0.06 24.81 -17.96
C ARG A 318 0.65 24.28 -16.72
N VAL A 319 0.04 23.34 -16.00
CA VAL A 319 0.62 22.72 -14.80
C VAL A 319 1.96 22.06 -15.14
N ARG A 320 1.98 21.22 -16.20
CA ARG A 320 3.21 20.59 -16.70
C ARG A 320 4.30 21.63 -17.00
N ALA A 321 3.97 22.66 -17.80
CA ALA A 321 4.93 23.69 -18.19
C ALA A 321 5.42 24.57 -17.03
N VAL A 322 4.65 24.74 -15.96
CA VAL A 322 5.10 25.46 -14.76
C VAL A 322 6.12 24.62 -14.01
N LEU A 323 5.80 23.36 -13.72
CA LEU A 323 6.68 22.46 -12.98
C LEU A 323 7.98 22.15 -13.76
N GLU A 324 7.90 21.97 -15.07
CA GLU A 324 9.09 21.77 -15.91
C GLU A 324 10.03 22.97 -15.87
N ARG A 325 9.49 24.18 -16.00
CA ARG A 325 10.29 25.41 -15.94
C ARG A 325 10.96 25.58 -14.58
N LEU A 326 10.27 25.26 -13.49
CA LEU A 326 10.84 25.29 -12.14
C LEU A 326 12.06 24.35 -12.04
N LEU A 327 11.94 23.12 -12.54
CA LEU A 327 13.04 22.15 -12.53
C LEU A 327 14.23 22.54 -13.43
N ASP A 328 14.02 23.42 -14.40
CA ASP A 328 15.06 23.97 -15.28
C ASP A 328 15.74 25.22 -14.71
N GLU A 329 15.24 25.79 -13.61
CA GLU A 329 15.91 26.91 -12.96
C GLU A 329 17.29 26.49 -12.41
N PRO A 330 18.29 27.39 -12.40
CA PRO A 330 19.65 27.05 -12.03
C PRO A 330 19.80 26.40 -10.65
N ALA A 331 18.99 26.81 -9.66
CA ALA A 331 19.02 26.24 -8.31
C ALA A 331 18.54 24.77 -8.30
N TRP A 332 17.47 24.47 -9.03
CA TRP A 332 16.91 23.12 -9.14
C TRP A 332 17.77 22.20 -10.02
N ALA A 333 18.30 22.71 -11.13
CA ALA A 333 19.25 21.97 -11.95
C ALA A 333 20.54 21.61 -11.18
N ALA A 334 21.02 22.51 -10.31
CA ALA A 334 22.20 22.27 -9.50
C ALA A 334 22.02 21.13 -8.48
N VAL A 335 20.85 21.00 -7.84
CA VAL A 335 20.62 19.91 -6.87
C VAL A 335 20.62 18.54 -7.54
N LEU A 336 20.08 18.43 -8.77
CA LEU A 336 20.15 17.19 -9.55
C LEU A 336 21.59 16.84 -9.93
N ASP A 337 22.38 17.81 -10.39
CA ASP A 337 23.78 17.58 -10.78
C ASP A 337 24.68 17.19 -9.59
N ILE A 338 24.43 17.77 -8.41
CA ILE A 338 25.11 17.38 -7.17
C ILE A 338 24.71 15.94 -6.78
N ALA A 339 23.42 15.62 -6.80
CA ALA A 339 22.92 14.28 -6.47
C ALA A 339 23.45 13.21 -7.44
N GLY A 340 23.53 13.53 -8.73
CA GLY A 340 24.08 12.63 -9.75
C GLY A 340 25.56 12.28 -9.56
N ARG A 341 26.32 13.14 -8.85
CA ARG A 341 27.74 12.94 -8.52
C ARG A 341 27.96 12.44 -7.09
N SER A 342 26.88 12.13 -6.36
CA SER A 342 26.97 11.59 -5.01
C SER A 342 27.70 10.26 -4.98
N THR A 343 28.51 10.04 -3.93
CA THR A 343 29.10 8.72 -3.64
C THR A 343 28.09 7.76 -3.01
N ASP A 344 26.96 8.29 -2.52
CA ASP A 344 25.84 7.49 -2.07
C ASP A 344 25.11 6.91 -3.29
N SER A 345 25.09 5.57 -3.39
CA SER A 345 24.47 4.85 -4.49
C SER A 345 22.97 5.12 -4.58
N GLU A 346 22.29 5.26 -3.45
CA GLU A 346 20.85 5.50 -3.41
C GLU A 346 20.50 6.86 -4.01
N ILE A 347 21.21 7.90 -3.57
CA ILE A 347 21.06 9.27 -4.08
C ILE A 347 21.42 9.33 -5.58
N CYS A 348 22.55 8.74 -5.98
CA CYS A 348 23.00 8.76 -7.38
C CYS A 348 22.03 7.98 -8.31
N HIS A 349 21.45 6.87 -7.86
CA HIS A 349 20.44 6.15 -8.64
C HIS A 349 19.13 6.92 -8.74
N ARG A 350 18.64 7.50 -7.64
CA ARG A 350 17.45 8.36 -7.66
C ARG A 350 17.65 9.57 -8.58
N ALA A 351 18.86 10.15 -8.63
CA ALA A 351 19.17 11.23 -9.57
C ALA A 351 19.13 10.76 -11.04
N ARG A 352 19.66 9.58 -11.33
CA ARG A 352 19.57 8.95 -12.67
C ARG A 352 18.12 8.68 -13.07
N TRP A 353 17.32 8.17 -12.15
CA TRP A 353 15.87 8.02 -12.33
C TRP A 353 15.22 9.36 -12.69
N ALA A 354 15.49 10.42 -11.92
CA ALA A 354 14.88 11.72 -12.15
C ALA A 354 15.24 12.27 -13.54
N ALA A 355 16.51 12.16 -13.95
CA ALA A 355 16.96 12.57 -15.28
C ALA A 355 16.31 11.76 -16.42
N LEU A 356 16.16 10.45 -16.23
CA LEU A 356 15.47 9.56 -17.17
C LEU A 356 14.00 9.98 -17.33
N VAL A 357 13.27 10.14 -16.23
CA VAL A 357 11.85 10.53 -16.24
C VAL A 357 11.67 11.86 -16.97
N ARG A 358 12.50 12.86 -16.68
CA ARG A 358 12.44 14.16 -17.37
C ARG A 358 12.63 14.03 -18.88
N THR A 359 13.56 13.18 -19.30
CA THR A 359 13.81 12.91 -20.73
C THR A 359 12.60 12.23 -21.37
N THR A 360 12.04 11.20 -20.72
CA THR A 360 10.88 10.45 -21.21
C THR A 360 9.63 11.34 -21.31
N CYS A 361 9.37 12.18 -20.29
CA CYS A 361 8.25 13.14 -20.31
C CYS A 361 8.34 14.11 -21.49
N GLY A 362 9.52 14.65 -21.78
CA GLY A 362 9.73 15.56 -22.92
C GLY A 362 9.60 14.91 -24.30
N GLN A 363 9.59 13.58 -24.39
CA GLN A 363 9.44 12.82 -25.63
C GLN A 363 8.01 12.32 -25.89
N LEU A 364 7.08 12.55 -24.95
CA LEU A 364 5.70 12.11 -25.10
C LEU A 364 4.93 13.03 -26.07
N PRO A 365 4.17 12.46 -27.02
CA PRO A 365 3.35 13.25 -27.92
C PRO A 365 2.23 13.95 -27.13
N LEU A 366 2.31 15.28 -27.02
CA LEU A 366 1.20 16.10 -26.57
C LEU A 366 0.14 16.09 -27.67
N THR A 367 -1.11 15.76 -27.33
CA THR A 367 -2.22 15.60 -28.28
C THR A 367 -2.51 16.91 -29.03
N GLU A 368 -1.87 17.14 -30.17
CA GLU A 368 -2.03 18.38 -30.95
C GLU A 368 -2.20 18.18 -32.46
N SER A 369 -2.60 17.00 -32.95
CA SER A 369 -2.92 16.85 -34.38
C SER A 369 -4.25 16.17 -34.67
N PRO A 370 -5.01 16.64 -35.69
CA PRO A 370 -6.27 16.04 -36.07
C PRO A 370 -6.02 14.62 -36.54
N MET A 371 -6.88 13.71 -36.09
CA MET A 371 -6.84 12.30 -36.41
C MET A 371 -7.05 12.09 -37.92
N ASP A 372 -6.35 11.11 -38.48
CA ASP A 372 -6.94 10.34 -39.58
C ASP A 372 -8.13 9.61 -38.95
N ASP A 373 -9.36 9.91 -39.37
CA ASP A 373 -10.61 9.41 -38.75
C ASP A 373 -10.75 7.86 -38.74
N GLU A 374 -9.79 7.13 -39.34
CA GLU A 374 -9.87 5.68 -39.56
C GLU A 374 -8.83 4.85 -38.76
N HIS A 375 -7.66 5.41 -38.40
CA HIS A 375 -6.59 4.69 -37.69
C HIS A 375 -6.02 5.49 -36.52
N SER A 376 -6.04 4.87 -35.35
CA SER A 376 -5.37 5.37 -34.14
C SER A 376 -3.86 5.14 -34.19
N ARG A 377 -3.14 5.90 -33.35
CA ARG A 377 -1.70 5.73 -33.11
C ARG A 377 -1.45 5.12 -31.74
N ILE A 378 -0.55 4.15 -31.70
CA ILE A 378 -0.07 3.55 -30.46
C ILE A 378 1.30 4.14 -30.07
N ALA A 379 1.51 4.35 -28.78
CA ALA A 379 2.83 4.57 -28.20
C ALA A 379 2.97 3.81 -26.88
N ILE A 380 4.13 3.23 -26.62
CA ILE A 380 4.43 2.45 -25.41
C ILE A 380 5.61 3.10 -24.70
N ARG A 381 5.48 3.35 -23.40
CA ARG A 381 6.58 3.85 -22.57
C ARG A 381 6.69 3.01 -21.31
N VAL A 382 7.90 2.85 -20.82
CA VAL A 382 8.15 2.21 -19.53
C VAL A 382 8.30 3.30 -18.48
N SER A 383 7.46 3.23 -17.45
CA SER A 383 7.40 4.19 -16.36
C SER A 383 8.06 3.57 -15.13
N VAL A 384 9.13 4.20 -14.66
CA VAL A 384 9.86 3.78 -13.46
C VAL A 384 9.43 4.68 -12.30
N PRO A 385 8.99 4.13 -11.16
CA PRO A 385 8.58 4.94 -10.02
C PRO A 385 9.81 5.50 -9.28
N ASP A 386 9.59 6.50 -8.42
CA ASP A 386 10.66 7.07 -7.59
C ASP A 386 11.28 5.97 -6.69
N PRO A 387 12.60 5.69 -6.83
CA PRO A 387 13.31 4.76 -5.96
C PRO A 387 13.13 5.03 -4.47
N GLY A 388 12.95 6.29 -4.06
CA GLY A 388 12.72 6.65 -2.66
C GLY A 388 11.33 6.30 -2.12
N LEU A 389 10.35 6.04 -3.01
CA LEU A 389 8.97 5.71 -2.65
C LEU A 389 8.63 4.24 -2.89
N GLY A 390 9.47 3.52 -3.63
CA GLY A 390 9.19 2.14 -4.07
C GLY A 390 8.13 2.10 -5.19
N GLY A 391 7.41 0.98 -5.28
CA GLY A 391 6.42 0.75 -6.33
C GLY A 391 6.93 -0.19 -7.43
N VAL A 392 6.12 -0.35 -8.48
CA VAL A 392 6.40 -1.26 -9.59
C VAL A 392 6.68 -0.49 -10.89
N VAL A 393 7.49 -1.08 -11.76
CA VAL A 393 7.73 -0.56 -13.10
C VAL A 393 6.52 -0.91 -13.99
N GLU A 394 5.95 0.08 -14.66
CA GLU A 394 4.71 -0.06 -15.43
C GLU A 394 4.95 0.10 -16.93
N THR A 395 4.24 -0.67 -17.76
CA THR A 395 4.20 -0.46 -19.21
C THR A 395 3.02 0.45 -19.55
N SER A 396 3.27 1.73 -19.72
CA SER A 396 2.27 2.73 -20.09
C SER A 396 1.96 2.65 -21.58
N ILE A 397 0.69 2.39 -21.91
CA ILE A 397 0.20 2.28 -23.28
C ILE A 397 -0.67 3.48 -23.60
N PHE A 398 -0.33 4.16 -24.70
CA PHE A 398 -1.04 5.32 -25.21
C PHE A 398 -1.74 4.99 -26.51
N VAL A 399 -3.01 5.39 -26.61
CA VAL A 399 -3.79 5.38 -27.85
C VAL A 399 -4.18 6.81 -28.14
N ASP A 400 -3.74 7.37 -29.27
CA ASP A 400 -3.98 8.77 -29.65
C ASP A 400 -3.54 9.78 -28.56
N GLY A 401 -2.43 9.46 -27.89
CA GLY A 401 -1.87 10.26 -26.79
C GLY A 401 -2.56 10.07 -25.44
N ARG A 402 -3.58 9.20 -25.33
CA ARG A 402 -4.31 8.94 -24.09
C ARG A 402 -3.78 7.68 -23.37
N PRO A 403 -3.43 7.74 -22.07
CA PRO A 403 -2.92 6.60 -21.32
C PRO A 403 -4.05 5.61 -20.99
N ILE A 404 -4.34 4.69 -21.92
CA ILE A 404 -5.58 3.89 -21.91
C ILE A 404 -5.71 3.02 -20.66
N VAL A 405 -4.60 2.48 -20.15
CA VAL A 405 -4.62 1.62 -18.95
C VAL A 405 -4.96 2.44 -17.70
N ALA A 406 -4.37 3.62 -17.54
CA ALA A 406 -4.66 4.51 -16.41
C ALA A 406 -6.12 5.03 -16.43
N GLU A 407 -6.69 5.23 -17.62
CA GLU A 407 -8.10 5.61 -17.79
C GLU A 407 -9.06 4.46 -17.46
N ALA A 408 -8.76 3.25 -17.93
CA ALA A 408 -9.67 2.11 -17.89
C ALA A 408 -9.55 1.26 -16.61
N PHE A 409 -8.40 1.29 -15.93
CA PHE A 409 -8.13 0.43 -14.78
C PHE A 409 -7.57 1.21 -13.59
N THR A 410 -8.22 1.09 -12.44
CA THR A 410 -7.92 1.86 -11.22
C THR A 410 -7.54 1.01 -10.02
N ALA A 411 -7.64 -0.32 -10.14
CA ALA A 411 -7.45 -1.24 -9.03
C ALA A 411 -5.99 -1.72 -8.86
N GLY A 412 -5.09 -1.33 -9.77
CA GLY A 412 -3.68 -1.69 -9.73
C GLY A 412 -2.89 -1.12 -10.91
N PRO A 413 -1.59 -1.46 -10.98
CA PRO A 413 -0.66 -0.98 -12.01
C PRO A 413 -0.89 -1.65 -13.37
N ALA A 414 -0.38 -1.01 -14.42
CA ALA A 414 -0.18 -1.68 -15.70
C ALA A 414 0.86 -2.81 -15.56
N GLU A 415 0.77 -3.80 -16.44
CA GLU A 415 1.69 -4.94 -16.44
C GLU A 415 3.14 -4.52 -16.67
N GLN A 416 4.06 -5.26 -16.06
CA GLN A 416 5.49 -4.99 -16.13
C GLN A 416 6.03 -5.25 -17.55
N PRO A 417 7.09 -4.54 -17.98
CA PRO A 417 7.66 -4.71 -19.32
C PRO A 417 8.10 -6.15 -19.60
N GLU A 418 8.55 -6.90 -18.59
CA GLU A 418 8.96 -8.30 -18.77
C GLU A 418 7.78 -9.24 -19.10
N TYR A 419 6.56 -8.83 -18.82
CA TYR A 419 5.35 -9.56 -19.19
C TYR A 419 4.89 -9.16 -20.60
N LEU A 420 4.76 -7.86 -20.87
CA LEU A 420 4.19 -7.36 -22.14
C LEU A 420 5.19 -7.31 -23.30
N LEU A 421 6.42 -6.86 -23.04
CA LEU A 421 7.51 -6.66 -23.99
C LEU A 421 8.57 -7.76 -23.91
N GLY A 422 8.35 -8.75 -23.05
CA GLY A 422 9.23 -9.90 -22.87
C GLY A 422 9.23 -10.85 -24.06
N PRO A 423 9.98 -11.96 -23.97
CA PRO A 423 10.19 -12.89 -25.07
C PRO A 423 8.94 -13.70 -25.49
N ASP A 424 7.85 -13.59 -24.72
CA ASP A 424 6.55 -14.15 -25.11
C ASP A 424 5.86 -13.27 -26.18
N HIS A 425 6.40 -12.08 -26.51
CA HIS A 425 5.94 -11.18 -27.56
C HIS A 425 4.44 -10.86 -27.51
N ARG A 426 3.89 -10.69 -26.31
CA ARG A 426 2.43 -10.65 -26.08
C ARG A 426 1.71 -9.52 -26.80
N LEU A 427 2.40 -8.42 -27.12
CA LEU A 427 1.80 -7.31 -27.85
C LEU A 427 1.94 -7.45 -29.38
N ARG A 428 2.67 -8.43 -29.91
CA ARG A 428 2.76 -8.62 -31.37
C ARG A 428 1.44 -9.16 -31.91
N ALA A 429 0.95 -8.56 -32.99
CA ALA A 429 -0.33 -8.93 -33.57
C ALA A 429 -0.17 -10.07 -34.58
N ASP A 430 -0.94 -11.14 -34.38
CA ASP A 430 -1.00 -12.30 -35.26
C ASP A 430 -2.37 -12.44 -35.92
N ALA A 431 -2.45 -13.23 -37.00
CA ALA A 431 -3.71 -13.52 -37.66
C ALA A 431 -4.68 -14.33 -36.76
N GLU A 432 -4.14 -15.08 -35.80
CA GLU A 432 -4.93 -15.70 -34.74
C GLU A 432 -5.12 -14.68 -33.61
N ALA A 433 -6.38 -14.32 -33.38
CA ALA A 433 -6.74 -13.42 -32.29
C ALA A 433 -6.38 -14.05 -30.95
N HIS A 434 -5.70 -13.29 -30.09
CA HIS A 434 -5.31 -13.74 -28.76
C HIS A 434 -5.53 -12.64 -27.73
N GLU A 435 -5.72 -13.07 -26.49
CA GLU A 435 -6.02 -12.19 -25.39
C GLU A 435 -4.77 -11.83 -24.59
N VAL A 436 -4.66 -10.56 -24.22
CA VAL A 436 -3.52 -10.00 -23.48
C VAL A 436 -4.02 -9.27 -22.24
N ARG A 437 -3.43 -9.59 -21.10
CA ARG A 437 -3.62 -8.86 -19.84
C ARG A 437 -2.75 -7.60 -19.86
N LEU A 438 -3.35 -6.43 -19.74
CA LEU A 438 -2.64 -5.14 -19.72
C LEU A 438 -2.42 -4.60 -18.31
N ALA A 439 -3.24 -5.02 -17.34
CA ALA A 439 -3.12 -4.61 -15.94
C ALA A 439 -3.74 -5.67 -15.01
N GLU A 440 -3.24 -5.76 -13.79
CA GLU A 440 -3.79 -6.60 -12.72
C GLU A 440 -3.94 -5.76 -11.44
N ALA A 441 -4.96 -6.05 -10.63
CA ALA A 441 -5.13 -5.39 -9.35
C ALA A 441 -3.99 -5.74 -8.38
N ASP A 442 -3.61 -4.78 -7.52
CA ASP A 442 -2.54 -4.97 -6.51
C ASP A 442 -2.81 -6.14 -5.55
N CYS A 443 -4.09 -6.44 -5.31
CA CYS A 443 -4.49 -7.56 -4.46
C CYS A 443 -4.40 -8.92 -5.16
N THR A 444 -4.97 -9.03 -6.36
CA THR A 444 -4.96 -10.14 -7.34
C THR A 444 -6.14 -9.95 -8.29
N GLU A 445 -6.09 -10.56 -9.48
CA GLU A 445 -7.24 -10.64 -10.39
C GLU A 445 -8.52 -11.16 -9.71
N GLY A 446 -8.40 -12.18 -8.85
CA GLY A 446 -9.55 -12.79 -8.17
C GLY A 446 -10.24 -11.89 -7.14
N CYS A 447 -9.63 -10.76 -6.74
CA CYS A 447 -10.18 -9.87 -5.74
C CYS A 447 -10.69 -8.54 -6.33
N CYS A 448 -9.98 -7.92 -7.27
CA CYS A 448 -10.37 -6.63 -7.86
C CYS A 448 -10.18 -6.57 -9.38
N GLY A 449 -10.06 -7.73 -10.03
CA GLY A 449 -10.02 -7.86 -11.47
C GLY A 449 -8.68 -7.53 -12.13
N ALA A 450 -8.75 -7.46 -13.45
CA ALA A 450 -7.62 -7.22 -14.35
C ALA A 450 -8.18 -6.61 -15.65
N LEU A 451 -7.35 -5.92 -16.41
CA LEU A 451 -7.73 -5.37 -17.72
C LEU A 451 -7.20 -6.28 -18.83
N TYR A 452 -8.09 -6.77 -19.68
CA TYR A 452 -7.75 -7.58 -20.85
C TYR A 452 -8.17 -6.92 -22.16
N VAL A 453 -7.45 -7.21 -23.23
CA VAL A 453 -7.78 -6.84 -24.61
C VAL A 453 -7.49 -8.01 -25.54
N THR A 454 -8.27 -8.15 -26.61
CA THR A 454 -7.99 -9.09 -27.70
C THR A 454 -7.28 -8.36 -28.82
N ILE A 455 -6.12 -8.88 -29.25
CA ILE A 455 -5.31 -8.34 -30.34
C ILE A 455 -5.43 -9.28 -31.54
N GLU A 456 -5.71 -8.72 -32.71
CA GLU A 456 -5.84 -9.46 -33.96
C GLU A 456 -5.25 -8.66 -35.11
N ARG A 457 -4.53 -9.33 -36.00
CA ARG A 457 -4.08 -8.76 -37.27
C ARG A 457 -5.06 -9.08 -38.39
N CYS A 458 -5.62 -8.05 -38.99
CA CYS A 458 -6.51 -8.14 -40.16
C CYS A 458 -5.85 -7.46 -41.36
N GLY A 459 -5.01 -8.20 -42.09
CA GLY A 459 -4.30 -7.66 -43.26
C GLY A 459 -3.28 -6.59 -42.88
N ASP A 460 -3.49 -5.36 -43.35
CA ASP A 460 -2.68 -4.18 -43.05
C ASP A 460 -3.15 -3.42 -41.79
N GLU A 461 -4.14 -3.95 -41.08
CA GLU A 461 -4.62 -3.41 -39.81
C GLU A 461 -4.32 -4.33 -38.63
N VAL A 462 -4.13 -3.73 -37.46
CA VAL A 462 -4.18 -4.39 -36.16
C VAL A 462 -5.37 -3.85 -35.40
N ILE A 463 -6.19 -4.76 -34.86
CA ILE A 463 -7.43 -4.43 -34.16
C ILE A 463 -7.29 -4.83 -32.69
N TRP A 464 -7.55 -3.89 -31.80
CA TRP A 464 -7.74 -4.14 -30.38
C TRP A 464 -9.23 -4.10 -30.07
N ARG A 465 -9.77 -5.21 -29.57
CA ARG A 465 -11.23 -5.37 -29.33
C ARG A 465 -11.50 -6.22 -28.09
N ASP A 466 -12.79 -6.41 -27.81
CA ASP A 466 -13.29 -7.31 -26.76
C ASP A 466 -12.65 -7.04 -25.39
N TRP A 467 -12.49 -5.76 -25.06
CA TRP A 467 -11.99 -5.29 -23.78
C TRP A 467 -12.85 -5.85 -22.65
N ARG A 468 -12.20 -6.42 -21.62
CA ARG A 468 -12.93 -6.94 -20.47
C ARG A 468 -12.18 -6.71 -19.17
N ASN A 469 -12.97 -6.59 -18.10
CA ASN A 469 -12.51 -6.70 -16.73
C ASN A 469 -13.38 -7.75 -16.02
N PRO A 470 -12.82 -8.87 -15.54
CA PRO A 470 -13.59 -9.92 -14.85
C PRO A 470 -14.44 -9.43 -13.68
N ASP A 471 -13.99 -8.40 -12.95
CA ASP A 471 -14.64 -7.88 -11.75
C ASP A 471 -15.64 -6.74 -12.07
N GLN A 472 -15.65 -6.25 -13.31
CA GLN A 472 -16.52 -5.16 -13.74
C GLN A 472 -17.29 -5.55 -15.01
N SER A 473 -18.59 -5.83 -14.86
CA SER A 473 -19.49 -6.00 -15.99
C SER A 473 -19.72 -4.66 -16.71
N GLY A 474 -19.62 -4.67 -18.04
CA GLY A 474 -19.92 -3.49 -18.87
C GLY A 474 -18.77 -2.50 -19.10
N LEU A 475 -17.51 -2.92 -18.96
CA LEU A 475 -16.38 -2.13 -19.50
C LEU A 475 -16.57 -1.96 -21.02
N ALA A 476 -16.93 -0.75 -21.45
CA ALA A 476 -17.24 -0.43 -22.84
C ALA A 476 -16.17 0.48 -23.44
N LEU A 477 -15.00 -0.10 -23.74
CA LEU A 477 -13.98 0.56 -24.55
C LEU A 477 -14.23 0.24 -26.04
N PRO A 478 -14.12 1.22 -26.94
CA PRO A 478 -14.31 0.98 -28.36
C PRO A 478 -13.22 0.07 -28.92
N ALA A 479 -13.54 -0.65 -29.99
CA ALA A 479 -12.51 -1.30 -30.79
C ALA A 479 -11.62 -0.23 -31.43
N VAL A 480 -10.31 -0.42 -31.35
CA VAL A 480 -9.31 0.50 -31.88
C VAL A 480 -8.59 -0.16 -33.04
N ARG A 481 -8.33 0.60 -34.11
CA ARG A 481 -7.64 0.12 -35.31
C ARG A 481 -6.34 0.88 -35.49
N PHE A 482 -5.27 0.15 -35.77
CA PHE A 482 -3.95 0.69 -36.04
C PHE A 482 -3.49 0.24 -37.42
N ARG A 483 -2.68 1.05 -38.09
CA ARG A 483 -1.94 0.59 -39.26
C ARG A 483 -0.88 -0.41 -38.81
N ALA A 484 -0.88 -1.62 -39.37
CA ALA A 484 -0.01 -2.70 -38.92
C ALA A 484 1.47 -2.33 -38.98
N ALA A 485 1.89 -1.59 -40.02
CA ALA A 485 3.28 -1.14 -40.14
C ALA A 485 3.71 -0.18 -39.02
N GLU A 486 2.83 0.75 -38.61
CA GLU A 486 3.10 1.69 -37.52
C GLU A 486 3.07 0.98 -36.16
N TYR A 487 2.13 0.04 -35.99
CA TYR A 487 2.02 -0.80 -34.81
C TYR A 487 3.27 -1.66 -34.61
N ASP A 488 3.66 -2.43 -35.63
CA ASP A 488 4.82 -3.33 -35.58
C ASP A 488 6.14 -2.56 -35.30
N ALA A 489 6.27 -1.35 -35.86
CA ALA A 489 7.40 -0.48 -35.62
C ALA A 489 7.47 -0.01 -34.16
N GLU A 490 6.35 0.40 -33.58
CA GLU A 490 6.31 0.82 -32.18
C GLU A 490 6.55 -0.35 -31.21
N ILE A 491 5.96 -1.53 -31.47
CA ILE A 491 6.24 -2.72 -30.65
C ILE A 491 7.73 -3.08 -30.71
N THR A 492 8.32 -3.13 -31.90
CA THR A 492 9.75 -3.44 -32.06
C THR A 492 10.64 -2.42 -31.35
N ARG A 493 10.30 -1.12 -31.45
CA ARG A 493 11.01 -0.07 -30.72
C ARG A 493 10.89 -0.27 -29.21
N ALA A 494 9.70 -0.56 -28.70
CA ALA A 494 9.47 -0.76 -27.27
C ALA A 494 10.18 -2.01 -26.72
N GLU A 495 10.19 -3.12 -27.46
CA GLU A 495 10.89 -4.36 -27.09
C GLU A 495 12.43 -4.19 -27.05
N THR A 496 12.97 -3.27 -27.85
CA THR A 496 14.42 -3.02 -27.93
C THR A 496 14.90 -1.86 -27.05
N ASP A 497 13.97 -1.13 -26.44
CA ASP A 497 14.27 -0.01 -25.55
C ASP A 497 14.55 -0.51 -24.13
N HIS A 498 15.83 -0.59 -23.81
CA HIS A 498 16.34 -0.92 -22.47
C HIS A 498 16.93 0.31 -21.75
N SER A 499 16.69 1.52 -22.25
CA SER A 499 17.29 2.75 -21.70
C SER A 499 16.81 3.09 -20.29
N TRP A 500 15.67 2.52 -19.88
CA TRP A 500 15.06 2.68 -18.57
C TRP A 500 15.63 1.73 -17.51
N GLU A 501 16.40 0.72 -17.92
CA GLU A 501 16.95 -0.29 -17.00
C GLU A 501 18.13 0.29 -16.20
N TRP A 502 18.08 0.15 -14.89
CA TRP A 502 19.30 0.27 -14.06
C TRP A 502 20.04 -1.08 -14.03
N PRO A 503 21.32 -1.10 -13.62
CA PRO A 503 22.17 -2.30 -13.76
C PRO A 503 21.55 -3.58 -13.20
N ALA A 504 20.90 -3.52 -12.02
CA ALA A 504 20.27 -4.69 -11.42
C ALA A 504 19.06 -5.20 -12.22
N ARG A 505 18.28 -4.30 -12.84
CA ARG A 505 17.16 -4.68 -13.71
C ARG A 505 17.63 -5.33 -15.00
N ALA A 506 18.72 -4.82 -15.59
CA ALA A 506 19.36 -5.45 -16.74
C ALA A 506 19.87 -6.86 -16.42
N VAL A 507 20.53 -7.05 -15.27
CA VAL A 507 20.94 -8.37 -14.78
C VAL A 507 19.74 -9.30 -14.61
N ALA A 508 18.64 -8.83 -14.00
CA ALA A 508 17.43 -9.64 -13.81
C ALA A 508 16.82 -10.10 -15.14
N ARG A 509 16.71 -9.21 -16.14
CA ARG A 509 16.22 -9.54 -17.48
C ARG A 509 17.09 -10.59 -18.16
N LEU A 510 18.40 -10.38 -18.18
CA LEU A 510 19.34 -11.27 -18.85
C LEU A 510 19.47 -12.62 -18.12
N LEU A 511 19.44 -12.63 -16.78
CA LEU A 511 19.40 -13.86 -15.99
C LEU A 511 18.12 -14.66 -16.27
N ARG A 512 16.97 -14.00 -16.41
CA ARG A 512 15.71 -14.65 -16.80
C ARG A 512 15.81 -15.29 -18.19
N ALA A 513 16.46 -14.62 -19.14
CA ALA A 513 16.70 -15.19 -20.47
C ALA A 513 17.58 -16.44 -20.36
N ARG A 514 18.69 -16.36 -19.62
CA ARG A 514 19.64 -17.47 -19.43
C ARG A 514 19.02 -18.69 -18.76
N LEU A 515 18.23 -18.49 -17.70
CA LEU A 515 17.53 -19.58 -17.00
C LEU A 515 16.44 -20.23 -17.86
N ARG A 516 15.90 -19.52 -18.86
CA ARG A 516 14.97 -20.08 -19.84
C ARG A 516 15.69 -20.90 -20.91
N GLU A 517 16.84 -20.41 -21.37
CA GLU A 517 17.70 -21.09 -22.35
C GLU A 517 18.37 -22.34 -21.79
N ASP A 518 18.77 -22.29 -20.50
CA ASP A 518 19.40 -23.39 -19.79
C ASP A 518 18.64 -23.72 -18.48
N PRO A 519 17.53 -24.48 -18.57
CA PRO A 519 16.75 -24.89 -17.41
C PRO A 519 17.51 -25.78 -16.42
N ASP A 520 18.61 -26.42 -16.85
CA ASP A 520 19.36 -27.40 -16.05
C ASP A 520 20.14 -26.73 -14.91
N VAL A 521 20.41 -25.42 -15.01
CA VAL A 521 21.04 -24.61 -13.94
C VAL A 521 20.30 -24.80 -12.61
N LEU A 522 18.96 -24.72 -12.62
CA LEU A 522 18.12 -24.99 -11.45
C LEU A 522 17.55 -26.41 -11.44
N GLY A 523 17.32 -26.99 -12.63
CA GLY A 523 16.74 -28.32 -12.80
C GLY A 523 17.57 -29.43 -12.15
N ARG A 524 18.90 -29.27 -12.08
CA ARG A 524 19.78 -30.21 -11.35
C ARG A 524 19.48 -30.31 -9.85
N TRP A 525 18.82 -29.30 -9.28
CA TRP A 525 18.36 -29.24 -7.90
C TRP A 525 16.86 -29.52 -7.77
N ASP A 526 16.19 -29.93 -8.86
CA ASP A 526 14.73 -30.08 -8.99
C ASP A 526 13.97 -28.78 -8.65
N CYS A 527 14.63 -27.64 -8.91
CA CYS A 527 14.08 -26.30 -8.73
C CYS A 527 13.60 -25.73 -10.07
N HIS A 528 12.48 -25.01 -10.04
CA HIS A 528 11.93 -24.37 -11.24
C HIS A 528 11.82 -22.87 -11.03
N ALA A 529 12.43 -22.09 -11.95
CA ALA A 529 12.39 -20.64 -11.92
C ALA A 529 10.95 -20.11 -11.90
N GLY A 530 10.70 -19.18 -11.00
CA GLY A 530 9.49 -18.38 -10.91
C GLY A 530 9.74 -16.97 -11.45
N TRP A 531 9.28 -15.97 -10.71
CA TRP A 531 9.55 -14.57 -11.03
C TRP A 531 10.98 -14.17 -10.66
N LEU A 532 11.53 -13.22 -11.42
CA LEU A 532 12.78 -12.53 -11.14
C LEU A 532 12.48 -11.04 -11.03
N GLU A 533 12.97 -10.40 -9.98
CA GLU A 533 12.66 -9.00 -9.69
C GLU A 533 13.93 -8.25 -9.26
N ALA A 534 14.15 -7.07 -9.83
CA ALA A 534 15.01 -6.05 -9.25
C ALA A 534 14.13 -4.84 -8.95
N ARG A 535 14.08 -4.40 -7.70
CA ARG A 535 13.18 -3.33 -7.26
C ARG A 535 13.87 -1.96 -7.37
N PRO A 536 13.14 -0.88 -7.72
CA PRO A 536 13.73 0.46 -7.76
C PRO A 536 14.37 0.88 -6.43
N ASN A 537 13.78 0.46 -5.31
CA ASN A 537 14.22 0.79 -3.96
C ASN A 537 15.19 -0.22 -3.31
N ASP A 538 15.61 -1.28 -4.02
CA ASP A 538 16.54 -2.30 -3.51
C ASP A 538 17.71 -2.47 -4.47
N GLN A 539 18.66 -1.54 -4.38
CA GLN A 539 19.79 -1.48 -5.30
C GLN A 539 20.84 -2.53 -5.00
N GLY A 540 21.49 -2.98 -6.07
CA GLY A 540 22.55 -3.98 -5.97
C GLY A 540 22.04 -5.36 -5.57
N ARG A 541 20.72 -5.61 -5.65
CA ARG A 541 20.14 -6.94 -5.44
C ARG A 541 19.24 -7.36 -6.59
N VAL A 542 19.18 -8.67 -6.80
CA VAL A 542 18.16 -9.33 -7.61
C VAL A 542 17.50 -10.41 -6.77
N HIS A 543 16.17 -10.43 -6.78
CA HIS A 543 15.37 -11.45 -6.15
C HIS A 543 15.01 -12.51 -7.19
N VAL A 544 15.43 -13.74 -6.96
CA VAL A 544 15.14 -14.88 -7.84
C VAL A 544 14.22 -15.85 -7.12
N SER A 545 12.98 -15.97 -7.57
CA SER A 545 12.05 -16.95 -7.02
C SER A 545 12.15 -18.28 -7.76
N TYR A 546 11.96 -19.39 -7.03
CA TYR A 546 11.80 -20.72 -7.62
C TYR A 546 10.99 -21.64 -6.71
N SER A 547 10.30 -22.61 -7.31
CA SER A 547 9.54 -23.64 -6.59
C SER A 547 10.34 -24.94 -6.49
N TYR A 548 10.16 -25.65 -5.37
CA TYR A 548 10.68 -27.00 -5.15
C TYR A 548 9.61 -27.91 -4.50
N PRO A 549 9.35 -29.12 -5.04
CA PRO A 549 9.61 -29.48 -6.44
C PRO A 549 8.80 -28.57 -7.39
N ARG A 550 8.69 -28.92 -8.68
CA ARG A 550 7.84 -28.19 -9.63
C ARG A 550 6.46 -27.89 -9.02
N ARG A 551 6.02 -26.63 -9.07
CA ARG A 551 4.67 -26.27 -8.60
C ARG A 551 3.63 -27.16 -9.31
N PRO A 552 2.91 -28.01 -8.56
CA PRO A 552 1.97 -28.95 -9.13
C PRO A 552 0.69 -28.24 -9.58
N ALA A 553 0.00 -28.82 -10.56
CA ALA A 553 -1.31 -28.34 -11.01
C ALA A 553 -2.42 -28.66 -9.99
N SER A 554 -2.19 -29.65 -9.12
CA SER A 554 -3.08 -30.05 -8.03
C SER A 554 -2.78 -29.28 -6.75
N ALA A 555 -3.82 -28.94 -5.99
CA ALA A 555 -3.69 -28.32 -4.67
C ALA A 555 -3.21 -29.31 -3.57
N GLU A 556 -3.22 -30.62 -3.84
CA GLU A 556 -2.90 -31.67 -2.87
C GLU A 556 -1.40 -32.02 -2.81
N ASP A 557 -0.63 -31.65 -3.84
CA ASP A 557 0.78 -31.99 -3.94
C ASP A 557 1.66 -30.98 -3.17
N VAL A 558 2.70 -31.50 -2.51
CA VAL A 558 3.55 -30.73 -1.60
C VAL A 558 4.57 -29.91 -2.39
N TRP A 559 4.58 -28.59 -2.21
CA TRP A 559 5.56 -27.68 -2.79
C TRP A 559 5.91 -26.53 -1.84
N VAL A 560 7.10 -25.97 -2.03
CA VAL A 560 7.55 -24.74 -1.37
C VAL A 560 8.12 -23.77 -2.39
N GLN A 561 8.02 -22.47 -2.10
CA GLN A 561 8.65 -21.42 -2.86
C GLN A 561 9.78 -20.80 -2.06
N PHE A 562 10.94 -20.72 -2.71
CA PHE A 562 12.10 -20.00 -2.23
C PHE A 562 12.22 -18.66 -2.96
N VAL A 563 12.82 -17.69 -2.29
CA VAL A 563 13.33 -16.48 -2.92
C VAL A 563 14.78 -16.28 -2.53
N ALA A 564 15.63 -16.15 -3.54
CA ALA A 564 17.04 -15.82 -3.41
C ALA A 564 17.26 -14.33 -3.53
N ASP A 565 17.76 -13.72 -2.45
CA ASP A 565 18.17 -12.32 -2.44
C ASP A 565 19.68 -12.28 -2.78
N ILE A 566 20.00 -12.07 -4.06
CA ILE A 566 21.37 -12.14 -4.59
C ILE A 566 21.96 -10.73 -4.64
N GLU A 567 23.01 -10.49 -3.87
CA GLU A 567 23.81 -9.25 -3.97
C GLU A 567 24.64 -9.25 -5.25
N LEU A 568 24.59 -8.14 -5.98
CA LEU A 568 25.25 -7.97 -7.24
C LEU A 568 26.64 -7.36 -7.04
N PRO A 569 27.70 -7.99 -7.59
CA PRO A 569 29.00 -7.36 -7.68
C PRO A 569 28.93 -6.13 -8.60
N ALA A 570 29.82 -5.17 -8.37
CA ALA A 570 29.99 -4.05 -9.29
C ALA A 570 30.59 -4.57 -10.61
N GLY A 571 29.98 -4.23 -11.73
CA GLY A 571 30.46 -4.67 -13.04
C GLY A 571 29.44 -4.46 -14.14
N ASP A 572 29.85 -4.81 -15.35
CA ASP A 572 28.96 -4.86 -16.50
C ASP A 572 27.93 -5.99 -16.33
N PRO A 573 26.63 -5.75 -16.58
CA PRO A 573 25.58 -6.74 -16.40
C PRO A 573 25.88 -8.10 -17.04
N GLU A 574 26.47 -8.15 -18.23
CA GLU A 574 26.78 -9.40 -18.95
C GLU A 574 27.76 -10.27 -18.15
N THR A 575 28.78 -9.65 -17.56
CA THR A 575 29.79 -10.36 -16.75
C THR A 575 29.19 -10.85 -15.43
N VAL A 576 28.34 -10.04 -14.80
CA VAL A 576 27.70 -10.35 -13.52
C VAL A 576 26.79 -11.58 -13.63
N ILE A 577 26.09 -11.75 -14.76
CA ILE A 577 25.20 -12.91 -14.95
C ILE A 577 25.96 -14.22 -14.95
N ASP A 578 27.11 -14.29 -15.61
CA ASP A 578 27.89 -15.54 -15.66
C ASP A 578 28.38 -15.96 -14.27
N GLU A 579 28.62 -15.01 -13.38
CA GLU A 579 28.95 -15.29 -11.97
C GLU A 579 27.72 -15.79 -11.19
N ILE A 580 26.55 -15.16 -11.38
CA ILE A 580 25.31 -15.57 -10.73
C ILE A 580 24.84 -16.95 -11.21
N VAL A 581 24.95 -17.23 -12.51
CA VAL A 581 24.60 -18.53 -13.07
C VAL A 581 25.51 -19.62 -12.50
N ARG A 582 26.82 -19.34 -12.39
CA ARG A 582 27.76 -20.24 -11.70
C ARG A 582 27.38 -20.46 -10.24
N LEU A 583 27.03 -19.39 -9.51
CA LEU A 583 26.56 -19.49 -8.13
C LEU A 583 25.33 -20.41 -7.99
N LEU A 584 24.33 -20.24 -8.85
CA LEU A 584 23.11 -21.06 -8.85
C LEU A 584 23.36 -22.50 -9.31
N ALA A 585 24.33 -22.72 -10.20
CA ALA A 585 24.68 -24.04 -10.69
C ALA A 585 25.53 -24.85 -9.70
N ASP A 586 26.47 -24.19 -9.00
CA ASP A 586 27.49 -24.86 -8.17
C ASP A 586 27.03 -25.07 -6.72
N ASP A 587 26.22 -24.15 -6.17
CA ASP A 587 25.69 -24.24 -4.81
C ASP A 587 24.20 -24.60 -4.79
N ASP A 588 23.79 -25.48 -3.86
CA ASP A 588 22.37 -25.84 -3.67
C ASP A 588 21.56 -24.59 -3.30
N PRO A 589 20.67 -24.11 -4.20
CA PRO A 589 19.99 -22.84 -4.04
C PRO A 589 18.98 -22.90 -2.88
N ARG A 590 18.65 -24.05 -2.32
CA ARG A 590 17.66 -24.17 -1.22
C ARG A 590 18.24 -23.85 0.17
N ARG A 591 19.57 -23.74 0.31
CA ARG A 591 20.24 -23.60 1.63
C ARG A 591 20.34 -22.17 2.17
N ARG A 592 20.16 -21.15 1.32
CA ARG A 592 20.48 -19.75 1.64
C ARG A 592 19.26 -18.81 1.65
N GLN A 593 18.04 -19.35 1.65
CA GLN A 593 16.85 -18.60 1.21
C GLN A 593 15.75 -18.44 2.24
N ARG A 594 14.90 -17.45 1.97
CA ARG A 594 13.63 -17.25 2.64
C ARG A 594 12.49 -17.99 1.93
N PHE A 595 11.54 -18.48 2.73
CA PHE A 595 10.28 -19.02 2.21
C PHE A 595 9.37 -17.86 1.79
N ALA A 596 8.78 -17.97 0.60
CA ALA A 596 7.83 -16.98 0.08
C ALA A 596 6.45 -17.57 -0.26
N GLY A 597 6.32 -18.90 -0.23
CA GLY A 597 5.11 -19.61 -0.65
C GLY A 597 5.17 -21.09 -0.29
N GLY A 598 4.01 -21.74 -0.29
CA GLY A 598 3.79 -23.07 0.30
C GLY A 598 3.21 -23.00 1.71
N SER A 599 3.37 -24.06 2.49
CA SER A 599 2.93 -24.11 3.88
C SER A 599 4.02 -24.63 4.81
N ALA A 600 3.93 -24.32 6.10
CA ALA A 600 4.85 -24.86 7.11
C ALA A 600 4.85 -26.40 7.11
N GLY A 601 3.69 -27.02 6.91
CA GLY A 601 3.57 -28.48 6.77
C GLY A 601 4.27 -29.02 5.52
N ALA A 602 4.17 -28.29 4.40
CA ALA A 602 4.85 -28.66 3.16
C ALA A 602 6.38 -28.55 3.29
N ALA A 603 6.89 -27.48 3.90
CA ALA A 603 8.31 -27.32 4.15
C ALA A 603 8.85 -28.42 5.07
N GLN A 604 8.13 -28.75 6.15
CA GLN A 604 8.53 -29.84 7.04
C GLN A 604 8.53 -31.21 6.34
N ALA A 605 7.51 -31.48 5.51
CA ALA A 605 7.44 -32.71 4.72
C ALA A 605 8.60 -32.84 3.72
N LEU A 606 9.09 -31.71 3.20
CA LEU A 606 10.25 -31.62 2.30
C LEU A 606 11.59 -31.47 3.04
N GLY A 607 11.61 -31.53 4.38
CA GLY A 607 12.82 -31.55 5.18
C GLY A 607 13.42 -30.17 5.50
N PHE A 608 12.64 -29.09 5.40
CA PHE A 608 13.07 -27.74 5.71
C PHE A 608 12.45 -27.18 7.00
N ALA A 609 13.20 -26.34 7.71
CA ALA A 609 12.71 -25.60 8.86
C ALA A 609 12.05 -24.29 8.40
N TRP A 610 10.77 -24.09 8.72
CA TRP A 610 10.07 -22.83 8.46
C TRP A 610 10.48 -21.80 9.52
N ALA A 611 11.30 -20.82 9.15
CA ALA A 611 11.55 -19.67 10.00
C ALA A 611 10.26 -18.83 10.10
N ALA A 612 9.79 -18.59 11.32
CA ALA A 612 8.56 -17.86 11.62
C ALA A 612 8.72 -16.34 11.45
#